data_AF-A0A1A9HN23-F1
#
_entry.id   AF-A0A1A9HN23-F1
#
_cell.length_a   1.000
_cell.length_b   1.000
_cell.length_c   1.000
_cell.angle_alpha   90.00
_cell.angle_beta   90.00
_cell.angle_gamma   90.00
#
_symmetry.space_group_name_H-M   'P 1'
#
loop_
_entity.id
_entity.type
_entity.pdbx_description
1 polymer ?
#
loop_
_entity_poly.entity_id
_entity_poly.type
_entity_poly.pdbx_seq_one_letter_code
_entity_poly.pdbx_strand_id
1 'polypeptide(L)'
;MDMSSTWQGAVDRAVHLCGSQAALARHLKVPRQHVSEARTGGRTIPTDRLPALGQLVHMTPAELWTLQEIANMPRRNPFARECDGL
;
A
#
# COMPACT_ATOMS: atom_id res chain seq x y z
N MET A 1 -7.82 2.54 -17.50
CA MET A 1 -6.86 1.73 -16.72
C MET A 1 -7.45 1.54 -15.35
N ASP A 2 -7.69 0.29 -14.96
CA ASP A 2 -8.24 -0.02 -13.64
C ASP A 2 -7.17 0.34 -12.58
N MET A 3 -7.39 1.43 -11.85
CA MET A 3 -6.41 1.87 -10.84
C MET A 3 -6.32 0.88 -9.67
N SER A 4 -7.21 -0.10 -9.56
CA SER A 4 -7.16 -1.12 -8.50
C SER A 4 -6.07 -2.19 -8.68
N SER A 5 -5.38 -2.23 -9.83
CA SER A 5 -4.32 -3.22 -10.11
C SER A 5 -3.00 -2.97 -9.37
N THR A 6 -2.90 -1.92 -8.56
CA THR A 6 -1.68 -1.57 -7.83
C THR A 6 -2.00 -1.30 -6.36
N TRP A 7 -1.01 -1.51 -5.48
CA TRP A 7 -1.15 -1.20 -4.05
C TRP A 7 -1.55 0.26 -3.81
N GLN A 8 -0.86 1.20 -4.46
CA GLN A 8 -1.14 2.63 -4.32
C GLN A 8 -2.58 2.96 -4.72
N GLY A 9 -3.06 2.38 -5.83
CA GLY A 9 -4.42 2.63 -6.29
C GLY A 9 -5.50 1.95 -5.41
N ALA A 10 -5.20 0.80 -4.80
CA ALA A 10 -6.05 0.21 -3.77
C ALA A 10 -6.16 1.13 -2.54
N VAL A 11 -5.03 1.68 -2.07
CA VAL A 11 -5.03 2.65 -0.95
C VAL A 11 -5.77 3.94 -1.33
N ASP A 12 -5.58 4.46 -2.55
CA ASP A 12 -6.26 5.68 -3.02
C ASP A 12 -7.77 5.50 -3.13
N ARG A 13 -8.21 4.34 -3.61
CA ARG A 13 -9.63 3.97 -3.62
C ARG A 13 -10.19 3.90 -2.21
N ALA A 14 -9.48 3.27 -1.27
CA ALA A 14 -9.92 3.19 0.12
C ALA A 14 -10.01 4.58 0.77
N VAL A 15 -9.05 5.48 0.48
CA VAL A 15 -9.07 6.88 0.93
C VAL A 15 -10.29 7.61 0.38
N HIS A 16 -10.57 7.43 -0.91
CA HIS A 16 -11.73 8.04 -1.57
C HIS A 16 -13.05 7.55 -0.95
N LEU A 17 -13.20 6.24 -0.74
CA LEU A 17 -14.40 5.64 -0.14
C LEU A 17 -14.62 6.05 1.31
N CYS A 18 -13.54 6.30 2.06
CA CYS A 18 -13.61 6.84 3.42
C CYS A 18 -13.76 8.37 3.47
N GLY A 19 -13.68 9.06 2.33
CA GLY A 19 -13.73 10.52 2.20
C GLY A 19 -12.44 11.26 2.60
N SER A 20 -11.51 10.63 3.33
CA SER A 20 -10.19 11.19 3.61
C SER A 20 -9.21 10.13 4.13
N GLN A 21 -7.92 10.45 4.06
CA GLN A 21 -6.86 9.62 4.64
C GLN A 21 -7.00 9.50 6.17
N ALA A 22 -7.47 10.55 6.84
CA ALA A 22 -7.70 10.53 8.28
C ALA A 22 -8.87 9.60 8.67
N ALA A 23 -9.92 9.55 7.85
CA ALA A 23 -11.03 8.63 8.05
C ALA A 23 -10.61 7.17 7.83
N LEU A 24 -9.84 6.88 6.77
CA LEU A 24 -9.28 5.54 6.53
C LEU A 24 -8.38 5.09 7.69
N ALA A 25 -7.52 5.98 8.18
CA ALA A 25 -6.65 5.68 9.31
C ALA A 25 -7.43 5.30 10.58
N ARG A 26 -8.53 6.01 10.88
CA ARG A 26 -9.45 5.67 11.99
C ARG A 26 -10.13 4.33 11.77
N HIS A 27 -10.59 4.07 10.55
CA HIS A 27 -11.23 2.79 10.18
C HIS A 27 -10.29 1.61 10.39
N LEU A 28 -9.03 1.73 9.96
CA LEU A 28 -7.99 0.71 10.12
C LEU A 28 -7.31 0.72 11.50
N LYS A 29 -7.68 1.66 12.38
CA LYS A 29 -7.06 1.86 13.71
C LYS A 29 -5.53 1.98 13.65
N VAL A 30 -5.03 2.74 12.69
CA VAL A 30 -3.60 3.05 12.51
C VAL A 30 -3.37 4.57 12.50
N PRO A 31 -2.16 5.06 12.77
CA PRO A 31 -1.84 6.47 12.62
C PRO A 31 -2.05 6.96 11.18
N ARG A 32 -2.49 8.20 10.99
CA ARG A 32 -2.66 8.79 9.64
C ARG A 32 -1.38 8.73 8.82
N GLN A 33 -0.24 8.99 9.44
CA GLN A 33 1.08 8.94 8.80
C GLN A 33 1.37 7.55 8.22
N HIS A 34 0.94 6.48 8.90
CA HIS A 34 1.10 5.10 8.44
C HIS A 34 0.41 4.88 7.10
N VAL A 35 -0.81 5.41 6.92
CA VAL A 35 -1.51 5.33 5.63
C VAL A 35 -0.74 6.09 4.54
N SER A 36 -0.11 7.22 4.88
CA SER A 36 0.70 8.01 3.94
C SER A 36 1.93 7.24 3.48
N GLU A 37 2.68 6.68 4.43
CA GLU A 37 3.89 5.90 4.17
C GLU A 37 3.55 4.62 3.42
N ALA A 38 2.43 3.98 3.76
CA ALA A 38 1.99 2.78 3.09
C ALA A 38 1.61 3.01 1.65
N ARG A 39 0.89 4.10 1.35
CA ARG A 39 0.56 4.48 -0.01
C ARG A 39 1.77 4.51 -0.95
N THR A 40 2.94 4.95 -0.46
CA THR A 40 4.16 5.09 -1.28
C THR A 40 5.16 3.94 -1.12
N GLY A 41 4.80 2.86 -0.40
CA GLY A 41 5.70 1.73 -0.16
C GLY A 41 6.84 2.01 0.83
N GLY A 42 6.69 3.03 1.69
CA GLY A 42 7.61 3.32 2.78
C GLY A 42 7.32 2.53 4.06
N ARG A 43 6.12 1.93 4.18
CA ARG A 43 5.71 1.12 5.32
C ARG A 43 4.56 0.18 4.95
N THR A 44 4.50 -1.03 5.46
CA THR A 44 3.37 -1.94 5.21
C THR A 44 2.18 -1.62 6.12
N ILE A 45 0.94 -1.70 5.60
CA ILE A 45 -0.25 -1.83 6.46
C ILE A 45 -0.18 -3.18 7.18
N PRO A 46 -0.48 -3.24 8.50
CA PRO A 46 -0.43 -4.48 9.25
C PRO A 46 -1.34 -5.56 8.65
N THR A 47 -0.87 -6.81 8.61
CA THR A 47 -1.58 -7.94 7.98
C THR A 47 -2.98 -8.14 8.56
N ASP A 48 -3.14 -7.94 9.86
CA ASP A 48 -4.41 -8.06 10.58
C ASP A 48 -5.42 -6.93 10.22
N ARG A 49 -4.99 -5.91 9.48
CA ARG A 49 -5.84 -4.82 8.96
C ARG A 49 -6.20 -5.00 7.48
N LEU A 50 -5.54 -5.91 6.77
CA LEU A 50 -5.86 -6.19 5.36
C LEU A 50 -7.29 -6.70 5.14
N PRO A 51 -7.92 -7.49 6.03
CA PRO A 51 -9.33 -7.85 5.87
C PRO A 51 -10.28 -6.64 5.88
N ALA A 52 -10.07 -5.68 6.77
CA ALA A 52 -10.88 -4.47 6.83
C ALA A 52 -10.68 -3.60 5.58
N LEU A 53 -9.42 -3.46 5.12
CA LEU A 53 -9.12 -2.77 3.88
C LEU A 53 -9.75 -3.47 2.66
N GLY A 54 -9.68 -4.80 2.59
CA GLY A 54 -10.25 -5.62 1.52
C GLY A 54 -11.75 -5.50 1.39
N GLN A 55 -12.47 -5.42 2.53
CA GLN A 55 -13.91 -5.14 2.53
C GLN A 55 -14.25 -3.78 1.90
N LEU A 56 -13.43 -2.75 2.11
CA LEU A 56 -13.64 -1.42 1.52
C LEU A 56 -13.45 -1.42 0.00
N VAL A 57 -12.39 -2.07 -0.50
CA VAL A 57 -12.03 -2.00 -1.92
C VAL A 57 -12.49 -3.21 -2.74
N HIS A 58 -13.24 -4.13 -2.13
CA HIS A 58 -13.70 -5.39 -2.70
C HIS A 58 -12.54 -6.26 -3.23
N MET A 59 -11.50 -6.42 -2.41
CA MET A 59 -10.34 -7.27 -2.67
C MET A 59 -10.14 -8.27 -1.53
N THR A 60 -9.60 -9.43 -1.84
CA THR A 60 -9.22 -10.40 -0.81
C THR A 60 -7.97 -9.92 -0.05
N PRO A 61 -7.79 -10.35 1.21
CA PRO A 61 -6.57 -10.05 1.96
C PRO A 61 -5.29 -10.54 1.27
N ALA A 62 -5.37 -11.67 0.55
CA ALA A 62 -4.24 -12.25 -0.17
C ALA A 62 -3.80 -11.41 -1.38
N GLU A 63 -4.75 -10.85 -2.12
CA GLU A 63 -4.47 -9.91 -3.21
C GLU A 63 -3.82 -8.64 -2.67
N LEU A 64 -4.37 -8.07 -1.60
CA LEU A 64 -3.81 -6.87 -0.96
C LEU A 64 -2.41 -7.11 -0.39
N TRP A 65 -2.18 -8.26 0.24
CA TRP A 65 -0.85 -8.66 0.70
C TRP A 65 0.14 -8.70 -0.47
N THR A 66 -0.23 -9.37 -1.57
CA THR A 66 0.64 -9.50 -2.75
C THR A 66 0.99 -8.13 -3.34
N LEU A 67 -0.01 -7.25 -3.50
CA LEU A 67 0.23 -5.89 -4.00
C LEU A 67 1.13 -5.09 -3.06
N GLN A 68 0.90 -5.20 -1.75
CA GLN A 68 1.72 -4.56 -0.74
C GLN A 68 3.18 -5.03 -0.80
N GLU A 69 3.41 -6.33 -0.89
CA GLU A 69 4.76 -6.90 -1.00
C GLU A 69 5.47 -6.38 -2.25
N ILE A 70 4.81 -6.39 -3.41
CA ILE A 70 5.36 -5.85 -4.66
C ILE A 70 5.71 -4.36 -4.51
N ALA A 71 4.87 -3.58 -3.83
CA ALA A 71 5.09 -2.15 -3.63
C ALA A 71 6.22 -1.83 -2.64
N ASN A 72 6.48 -2.71 -1.67
CA ASN A 72 7.52 -2.56 -0.65
C ASN A 72 8.82 -3.31 -1.01
N MET A 73 8.83 -4.10 -2.09
CA MET A 73 10.05 -4.71 -2.59
C MET A 73 11.11 -3.62 -2.87
N PRO A 74 12.35 -3.80 -2.40
CA PRO A 74 13.41 -2.86 -2.69
C PRO A 74 13.62 -2.77 -4.20
N ARG A 75 13.35 -1.60 -4.78
CA ARG A 75 13.53 -1.32 -6.23
C ARG A 75 15.01 -1.28 -6.67
N ARG A 76 15.95 -1.47 -5.74
CA ARG A 76 17.39 -1.48 -6.05
C ARG A 76 17.69 -2.77 -6.81
N ASN A 77 18.08 -2.63 -8.08
CA ASN A 77 18.63 -3.74 -8.85
C ASN A 77 19.91 -4.21 -8.16
N PRO A 78 19.96 -5.44 -7.60
CA PRO A 78 21.17 -5.95 -6.94
C PRO A 78 22.34 -6.17 -7.91
N PHE A 79 22.07 -6.15 -9.23
CA PHE A 79 23.07 -6.22 -10.29
C PHE A 79 23.46 -4.86 -10.87
N ALA A 80 22.79 -3.78 -10.47
CA ALA A 80 23.27 -2.43 -10.73
C ALA A 80 24.39 -2.13 -9.72
N ARG A 81 25.53 -2.82 -9.86
CA ARG A 81 26.78 -2.31 -9.31
C ARG A 81 26.98 -0.93 -9.92
N GLU A 82 27.26 0.05 -9.07
CA GLU A 82 27.68 1.38 -9.47
C GLU A 82 28.77 1.25 -10.55
N CYS A 83 28.42 1.51 -11.80
CA CYS A 83 29.39 1.86 -12.83
C CYS A 83 29.82 3.31 -12.57
N ASP A 84 30.39 3.56 -11.39
CA ASP A 84 31.06 4.81 -11.06
C ASP A 84 32.43 4.43 -10.52
N GLY A 85 33.44 4.56 -11.39
CA GLY A 85 34.84 4.43 -11.02
C GLY A 85 35.64 3.47 -11.89
N LEU A 86 35.84 3.81 -13.16
CA LEU A 86 37.11 3.61 -13.90
C LEU A 86 37.26 4.71 -14.96
#